data_AF-A0A7C6HIH2-F1
#
_entry.id   AF-A0A7C6HIH2-F1
#
_cell.length_a   1.000
_cell.length_b   1.000
_cell.length_c   1.000
_cell.angle_alpha   90.00
_cell.angle_beta   90.00
_cell.angle_gamma   90.00
#
_symmetry.space_group_name_H-M   'P 1'
#
loop_
_entity.id
_entity.type
_entity.pdbx_description
1 polymer ?
#
loop_
_entity_poly.entity_id
_entity_poly.type
_entity_poly.pdbx_seq_one_letter_code
_entity_poly.pdbx_strand_id
1 'polypeptide(L)' 'MKKYTKEDILESIKQVTSMIQKIHAIDTKKLQKAQQTLLKNRLLALQISLELLKEKSKELNK' A
#
# COMPACT_ATOMS: atom_id res chain seq x y z
N MET A 1 -18.82 -14.14 0.62
CA MET A 1 -17.37 -13.78 0.71
C MET A 1 -16.80 -14.41 1.95
N LYS A 2 -15.66 -15.11 1.86
CA LYS A 2 -14.92 -15.53 3.06
C LYS A 2 -14.54 -14.25 3.84
N LYS A 3 -14.77 -14.24 5.15
CA LYS A 3 -14.26 -13.16 6.01
C LYS A 3 -12.74 -13.29 6.06
N TYR A 4 -12.03 -12.20 5.81
CA TYR A 4 -10.58 -12.15 5.96
C TYR A 4 -10.21 -12.31 7.44
N THR A 5 -9.17 -13.07 7.71
CA THR A 5 -8.60 -13.27 9.04
C THR A 5 -7.73 -12.08 9.44
N LYS A 6 -7.34 -12.03 10.72
CA LYS A 6 -6.39 -11.03 11.21
C LYS A 6 -5.04 -11.20 10.52
N GLU A 7 -4.63 -12.44 10.32
CA GLU A 7 -3.40 -12.83 9.64
C GLU A 7 -3.40 -12.35 8.19
N ASP A 8 -4.53 -12.47 7.48
CA ASP A 8 -4.68 -11.96 6.11
C ASP A 8 -4.48 -10.42 6.06
N ILE A 9 -5.00 -9.70 7.05
CA ILE A 9 -4.85 -8.23 7.13
C ILE A 9 -3.40 -7.85 7.45
N LEU A 10 -2.75 -8.55 8.37
CA LEU A 10 -1.35 -8.29 8.72
C LEU A 10 -0.41 -8.58 7.54
N GLU A 11 -0.63 -9.67 6.81
CA GLU A 11 0.14 -9.98 5.61
C GLU A 11 -0.14 -8.93 4.51
N SER A 12 -1.39 -8.49 4.35
CA SER A 12 -1.73 -7.41 3.41
C SER A 12 -1.00 -6.10 3.75
N ILE A 13 -0.92 -5.71 5.03
CA ILE A 13 -0.17 -4.53 5.50
C ILE A 13 1.31 -4.65 5.11
N LYS A 14 1.91 -5.82 5.33
CA LYS A 14 3.31 -6.10 4.96
C LYS A 14 3.52 -5.99 3.45
N GLN A 15 2.63 -6.58 2.65
CA GLN A 15 2.72 -6.52 1.18
C GLN A 15 2.59 -5.07 0.66
N VAL A 16 1.62 -4.31 1.16
CA VAL A 16 1.42 -2.90 0.78
C VAL A 16 2.64 -2.05 1.17
N THR A 17 3.20 -2.28 2.36
CA THR A 17 4.41 -1.59 2.82
C THR A 17 5.59 -1.90 1.90
N SER A 18 5.77 -3.16 1.49
CA SER A 18 6.82 -3.55 0.53
C SER A 18 6.61 -2.90 -0.84
N MET A 19 5.37 -2.82 -1.33
CA MET A 19 5.07 -2.13 -2.59
C MET A 19 5.42 -0.64 -2.54
N ILE A 20 5.11 0.03 -1.43
CA ILE A 20 5.49 1.44 -1.21
C ILE A 20 7.02 1.61 -1.24
N GLN A 21 7.76 0.74 -0.54
CA GLN A 21 9.22 0.78 -0.53
C GLN A 21 9.80 0.58 -1.94
N LYS A 22 9.26 -0.36 -2.72
CA LYS A 22 9.66 -0.59 -4.10
C LYS A 22 9.43 0.64 -4.97
N ILE A 23 8.30 1.33 -4.80
CA ILE A 23 8.02 2.57 -5.54
C ILE A 23 9.01 3.67 -5.17
N HIS A 24 9.33 3.83 -3.88
CA HIS A 24 10.33 4.81 -3.44
C HIS A 24 11.75 4.53 -3.95
N ALA A 25 12.09 3.26 -4.21
CA ALA A 25 13.37 2.89 -4.78
C ALA A 25 13.48 3.19 -6.29
N ILE A 26 12.38 3.55 -6.96
CA ILE A 26 12.39 3.89 -8.38
C ILE A 26 13.00 5.29 -8.58
N ASP A 27 14.03 5.36 -9.41
CA ASP A 27 14.59 6.63 -9.87
C ASP A 27 13.63 7.32 -10.86
N THR A 28 12.77 8.18 -10.32
CA THR A 28 11.76 8.92 -11.09
C THR A 28 12.34 9.88 -12.12
N LYS A 29 13.64 10.25 -12.03
CA LYS A 29 14.29 11.15 -12.99
C LYS A 29 14.48 10.51 -14.36
N LYS A 30 14.51 9.17 -14.42
CA LYS A 30 14.64 8.40 -15.67
C LYS A 30 13.30 8.11 -16.35
N LEU A 31 12.19 8.51 -15.73
CA LEU A 31 10.85 8.22 -16.21
C LEU A 31 10.26 9.40 -16.98
N GLN A 32 9.38 9.09 -17.93
CA GLN A 32 8.59 10.10 -18.62
C GLN A 32 7.58 10.76 -17.66
N LYS A 33 7.16 12.00 -17.94
CA LYS A 33 6.21 12.75 -17.10
C LYS A 33 4.94 11.95 -16.78
N ALA A 34 4.36 11.27 -17.78
CA ALA A 34 3.16 10.44 -17.59
C ALA A 34 3.41 9.29 -16.59
N GLN A 35 4.56 8.65 -16.66
CA GLN A 35 4.95 7.56 -15.75
C GLN A 35 5.19 8.08 -14.32
N GLN A 36 5.81 9.27 -14.18
CA GLN A 36 5.99 9.91 -12.89
C GLN A 36 4.64 10.22 -12.22
N THR A 37 3.68 10.77 -12.97
CA THR A 37 2.32 11.02 -12.48
C THR A 37 1.63 9.73 -12.07
N LEU A 38 1.72 8.68 -12.89
CA LEU A 38 1.13 7.37 -12.58
C LEU A 38 1.71 6.78 -11.29
N LEU A 39 3.03 6.85 -11.09
CA LEU A 39 3.67 6.37 -9.86
C LEU A 39 3.25 7.17 -8.64
N LYS A 40 3.13 8.50 -8.74
CA LYS A 40 2.62 9.35 -7.65
C LYS A 40 1.20 8.94 -7.25
N ASN A 41 0.31 8.75 -8.23
CA ASN A 41 -1.07 8.34 -7.96
C ASN A 41 -1.15 6.94 -7.34
N ARG A 42 -0.31 6.00 -7.81
CA ARG A 42 -0.21 4.65 -7.21
C ARG A 42 0.30 4.70 -5.78
N LEU A 43 1.31 5.52 -5.51
CA LEU A 43 1.84 5.70 -4.15
C LEU A 43 0.75 6.23 -3.21
N LEU A 44 0.01 7.26 -3.63
CA LEU A 44 -1.09 7.83 -2.86
C LEU A 44 -2.17 6.77 -2.56
N ALA A 45 -2.58 5.99 -3.57
CA ALA A 45 -3.56 4.93 -3.38
C ALA A 45 -3.08 3.84 -2.40
N LEU A 46 -1.81 3.45 -2.47
CA LEU A 46 -1.22 2.48 -1.54
C LEU A 46 -1.12 3.02 -0.11
N GLN A 47 -0.82 4.31 0.05
CA GLN A 47 -0.80 4.96 1.37
C GLN A 47 -2.20 4.96 2.01
N ILE A 48 -3.23 5.34 1.26
CA ILE A 48 -4.63 5.28 1.72
C ILE A 48 -5.01 3.84 2.07
N SER A 49 -4.67 2.88 1.20
CA SER A 49 -4.93 1.45 1.46
C SER A 49 -4.26 0.96 2.74
N LEU A 50 -3.02 1.39 3.00
CA LEU A 50 -2.28 1.03 4.21
C LEU A 50 -2.94 1.58 5.47
N GLU A 51 -3.43 2.82 5.44
CA GLU A 51 -4.15 3.43 6.56
C GLU A 51 -5.43 2.66 6.89
N LEU A 52 -6.25 2.35 5.87
CA LEU A 52 -7.48 1.57 6.03
C LEU A 52 -7.20 0.16 6.57
N LEU A 53 -6.13 -0.51 6.10
CA LEU A 53 -5.75 -1.82 6.60
C LEU A 53 -5.29 -1.76 8.07
N LYS A 54 -4.54 -0.72 8.46
CA LYS A 54 -4.11 -0.50 9.85
C LYS A 54 -5.29 -0.21 10.77
N GLU A 55 -6.25 0.59 10.31
CA GLU A 55 -7.50 0.85 11.03
C GLU A 55 -8.27 -0.45 11.24
N LYS A 56 -8.45 -1.24 10.17
CA LYS A 56 -9.10 -2.56 10.26
C LYS A 56 -8.38 -3.51 11.21
N SER A 57 -7.05 -3.51 11.20
CA SER A 57 -6.26 -4.31 12.15
C SER A 57 -6.47 -3.89 13.60
N LYS A 58 -6.71 -2.60 13.89
CA LYS A 58 -7.00 -2.12 15.24
C LYS A 58 -8.40 -2.53 15.70
N GLU A 59 -9.39 -2.47 14.82
CA GLU A 59 -10.77 -2.91 15.13
C GLU A 59 -10.84 -4.38 15.55
N LEU A 60 -10.04 -5.25 14.92
CA LEU A 60 -9.99 -6.68 15.24
C LEU A 60 -9.26 -7.01 16.56
N ASN A 61 -8.59 -6.03 17.17
CA ASN A 61 -7.92 -6.17 18.47
C ASN A 61 -8.76 -5.62 19.63
N LYS A 62 -9.95 -5.09 19.35
CA LYS A 62 -10.87 -4.48 20.32
C LYS A 62 -11.97 -5.47 20.72
#